data_AF-A0A550GGH5-F1
#
_entry.id   AF-A0A550GGH5-F1
#
_cell.length_a   1.000
_cell.length_b   1.000
_cell.length_c   1.000
_cell.angle_alpha   90.00
_cell.angle_beta   90.00
_cell.angle_gamma   90.00
#
_symmetry.space_group_name_H-M   'P 1'
#
loop_
_entity.id
_entity.type
_entity.pdbx_description
1 polymer ?
#
loop_
_entity_poly.entity_id
_entity_poly.type
_entity_poly.pdbx_seq_one_letter_code
_entity_poly.pdbx_strand_id
1 'polypeptide(L)'
;MMLSLSLYIEPASQSTSLSASLPLFSISNQSSLSSVVSALKAVAINMTDTDGDSLPDSVETAIGTDFNNTDSDFDRLTDSYEVENDLDPLNPDSNNDGLPDYYEVTDVLSLDLDGDNITNGWDFDNDGDRVNDALDLSPFAKSTISSSFHFDITTNGLPTYITFQLRPQNPEYLKLLNQFWNWKDGDKEGIMKDLDYSLDDVQIVPMLNLSANIVPEQSKVMDYGITIESNHAYVPLYAVSEYGNVVAFSGKMVYPFGPPLNLSANAELIWQVIGKSDQDTTAILAQNGRFLSVLTDGTIAANSSEIGSEETLQWVDLGANTVAFRASNGLYLSVADDGTIFANASEVDDREMFELSDNGGGRKALKAYNGRYLTVSNDGTLVASSTGKIWIWWAKRYFATSDF
;
A
#
# COMPACT_ATOMS: atom_id res chain seq x y z
N MET A 1 11.59 -17.18 -4.95
CA MET A 1 12.64 -16.83 -5.94
C MET A 1 12.31 -15.47 -6.50
N MET A 2 12.67 -14.45 -5.74
CA MET A 2 12.88 -13.09 -6.25
C MET A 2 14.37 -12.78 -6.14
N LEU A 3 14.76 -11.65 -6.70
CA LEU A 3 16.08 -11.05 -6.70
C LEU A 3 15.87 -9.53 -6.53
N SER A 4 16.53 -8.82 -5.59
CA SER A 4 16.63 -7.34 -5.60
C SER A 4 18.06 -6.79 -5.27
N LEU A 5 18.31 -5.46 -5.15
CA LEU A 5 19.68 -4.84 -5.06
C LEU A 5 19.76 -3.29 -4.81
N SER A 6 20.71 -2.86 -3.94
CA SER A 6 21.37 -1.54 -3.73
C SER A 6 21.46 -0.81 -2.32
N LEU A 7 22.08 -1.32 -1.22
CA LEU A 7 23.15 -0.76 -0.29
C LEU A 7 23.00 0.39 0.80
N TYR A 8 23.57 0.20 2.04
CA TYR A 8 24.25 1.17 3.01
C TYR A 8 23.41 2.03 4.04
N ILE A 9 23.76 2.43 5.31
CA ILE A 9 24.91 2.33 6.32
C ILE A 9 24.54 2.72 7.81
N GLU A 10 25.46 2.48 8.80
CA GLU A 10 25.39 2.59 10.30
C GLU A 10 25.87 3.92 11.00
N PRO A 11 25.69 4.13 12.35
CA PRO A 11 26.83 4.44 13.25
C PRO A 11 26.78 4.01 14.77
N ALA A 12 27.85 3.40 15.27
CA ALA A 12 28.11 2.83 16.61
C ALA A 12 28.27 3.76 17.86
N SER A 13 28.37 3.18 19.08
CA SER A 13 28.90 3.82 20.32
C SER A 13 29.53 2.84 21.36
N GLN A 14 30.08 3.34 22.49
CA GLN A 14 31.21 2.70 23.23
C GLN A 14 30.92 2.11 24.65
N SER A 15 31.89 1.31 25.15
CA SER A 15 31.89 0.50 26.37
C SER A 15 32.41 1.18 27.66
N THR A 16 32.25 0.49 28.80
CA THR A 16 33.03 0.68 30.05
C THR A 16 33.35 -0.66 30.71
N SER A 17 34.38 -0.75 31.57
CA SER A 17 35.00 -2.02 31.98
C SER A 17 35.35 -2.13 33.48
N LEU A 18 35.60 -3.36 33.92
CA LEU A 18 36.17 -3.75 35.23
C LEU A 18 37.24 -4.81 35.02
N SER A 19 38.23 -4.91 35.92
CA SER A 19 39.53 -5.51 35.59
C SER A 19 40.00 -6.66 36.50
N ALA A 20 40.69 -7.62 35.88
CA ALA A 20 41.55 -8.62 36.51
C ALA A 20 42.87 -8.72 35.70
N SER A 21 44.00 -9.02 36.34
CA SER A 21 45.32 -8.91 35.73
C SER A 21 45.89 -10.24 35.23
N LEU A 22 45.76 -10.46 33.92
CA LEU A 22 46.58 -11.41 33.14
C LEU A 22 47.75 -10.66 32.47
N PRO A 23 48.81 -11.35 31.98
CA PRO A 23 49.96 -10.68 31.36
C PRO A 23 49.55 -9.85 30.13
N LEU A 24 49.99 -8.59 30.07
CA LEU A 24 49.68 -7.69 28.96
C LEU A 24 50.32 -8.15 27.64
N PHE A 25 49.53 -8.84 26.82
CA PHE A 25 49.58 -8.60 25.38
C PHE A 25 49.00 -7.21 25.10
N SER A 26 49.61 -6.47 24.19
CA SER A 26 49.11 -5.17 23.75
C SER A 26 47.98 -5.36 22.72
N ILE A 27 46.76 -5.60 23.21
CA ILE A 27 45.56 -5.70 22.36
C ILE A 27 45.27 -4.30 21.79
N SER A 28 45.66 -4.08 20.55
CA SER A 28 45.19 -2.96 19.72
C SER A 28 43.82 -3.30 19.14
N ASN A 29 42.86 -2.35 19.22
CA ASN A 29 41.50 -2.36 18.66
C ASN A 29 41.01 -3.62 17.93
N GLN A 30 39.90 -4.18 18.43
CA GLN A 30 39.11 -5.27 17.81
C GLN A 30 39.93 -6.54 17.54
N SER A 31 40.20 -7.28 18.61
CA SER A 31 40.45 -8.72 18.54
C SER A 31 39.13 -9.45 18.26
N SER A 32 39.05 -10.13 17.13
CA SER A 32 37.95 -11.01 16.74
C SER A 32 37.86 -12.24 17.67
N LEU A 33 36.70 -12.91 17.75
CA LEU A 33 36.50 -14.09 18.60
C LEU A 33 37.48 -15.22 18.24
N SER A 34 37.68 -15.48 16.95
CA SER A 34 38.68 -16.41 16.39
C SER A 34 40.08 -16.12 16.93
N SER A 35 40.46 -14.84 17.05
CA SER A 35 41.76 -14.42 17.58
C SER A 35 41.85 -14.57 19.11
N VAL A 36 40.76 -14.34 19.84
CA VAL A 36 40.68 -14.52 21.30
C VAL A 36 40.75 -16.01 21.64
N VAL A 37 39.96 -16.84 20.97
CA VAL A 37 39.96 -18.30 21.17
C VAL A 37 41.29 -18.91 20.73
N SER A 38 41.91 -18.43 19.65
CA SER A 38 43.28 -18.84 19.29
C SER A 38 44.29 -18.57 20.41
N ALA A 39 44.17 -17.43 21.10
CA ALA A 39 45.02 -17.11 22.25
C ALA A 39 44.68 -17.97 23.49
N LEU A 40 43.41 -18.32 23.71
CA LEU A 40 42.98 -19.25 24.77
C LEU A 40 43.49 -20.67 24.51
N LYS A 41 43.27 -21.23 23.31
CA LYS A 41 43.80 -22.54 22.88
C LYS A 41 45.33 -22.61 23.01
N ALA A 42 46.05 -21.51 22.83
CA ALA A 42 47.52 -21.43 22.99
C ALA A 42 48.01 -21.38 24.46
N VAL A 43 47.14 -21.08 25.43
CA VAL A 43 47.45 -21.04 26.87
C VAL A 43 46.79 -22.19 27.65
N ALA A 44 45.84 -22.89 27.04
CA ALA A 44 45.15 -24.05 27.60
C ALA A 44 46.13 -25.14 28.06
N ILE A 45 46.06 -25.51 29.34
CA ILE A 45 46.87 -26.58 29.95
C ILE A 45 46.16 -27.94 29.83
N ASN A 46 44.83 -27.94 29.69
CA ASN A 46 44.01 -29.11 29.40
C ASN A 46 43.47 -29.01 27.97
N MET A 47 43.79 -29.99 27.14
CA MET A 47 43.22 -30.19 25.80
C MET A 47 42.29 -31.41 25.84
N THR A 48 41.43 -31.47 26.86
CA THR A 48 40.25 -32.34 26.82
C THR A 48 39.17 -31.57 26.05
N ASP A 49 38.43 -32.30 25.26
CA ASP A 49 37.42 -31.91 24.29
C ASP A 49 36.41 -33.05 24.42
N THR A 50 35.22 -32.74 24.95
CA THR A 50 34.36 -33.72 25.63
C THR A 50 33.21 -34.22 24.75
N ASP A 51 32.75 -33.41 23.80
CA ASP A 51 31.75 -33.77 22.78
C ASP A 51 32.35 -34.07 21.40
N GLY A 52 33.54 -33.53 21.09
CA GLY A 52 34.31 -33.80 19.88
C GLY A 52 34.31 -32.68 18.83
N ASP A 53 33.94 -31.46 19.20
CA ASP A 53 33.78 -30.33 18.27
C ASP A 53 35.12 -29.68 17.81
N SER A 54 36.21 -29.80 18.59
CA SER A 54 37.54 -29.15 18.42
C SER A 54 37.77 -27.84 19.20
N LEU A 55 36.84 -27.42 20.05
CA LEU A 55 37.09 -26.58 21.23
C LEU A 55 37.46 -27.47 22.43
N PRO A 56 38.43 -27.05 23.27
CA PRO A 56 38.68 -27.73 24.55
C PRO A 56 37.75 -27.25 25.69
N ASP A 57 37.35 -28.12 26.62
CA ASP A 57 36.42 -27.75 27.73
C ASP A 57 36.88 -26.53 28.54
N SER A 58 38.20 -26.30 28.63
CA SER A 58 38.78 -25.16 29.35
C SER A 58 38.79 -23.82 28.58
N VAL A 59 38.52 -23.87 27.27
CA VAL A 59 38.31 -22.70 26.39
C VAL A 59 36.81 -22.39 26.33
N GLU A 60 35.99 -23.41 26.18
CA GLU A 60 34.51 -23.33 26.18
C GLU A 60 33.99 -22.70 27.47
N THR A 61 34.43 -23.23 28.61
CA THR A 61 34.17 -22.65 29.96
C THR A 61 34.60 -21.17 30.09
N ALA A 62 35.50 -20.69 29.22
CA ALA A 62 35.99 -19.31 29.21
C ALA A 62 35.26 -18.37 28.22
N ILE A 63 34.59 -18.91 27.19
CA ILE A 63 33.73 -18.12 26.27
C ILE A 63 32.24 -18.19 26.64
N GLY A 64 31.77 -19.33 27.16
CA GLY A 64 30.42 -19.50 27.70
C GLY A 64 29.66 -20.75 27.24
N THR A 65 30.23 -21.52 26.30
CA THR A 65 29.63 -22.68 25.65
C THR A 65 29.56 -23.95 26.52
N ASP A 66 28.70 -24.91 26.15
CA ASP A 66 28.49 -26.17 26.88
C ASP A 66 29.26 -27.33 26.25
N PHE A 67 30.43 -27.63 26.81
CA PHE A 67 31.36 -28.74 26.53
C PHE A 67 30.79 -30.18 26.51
N ASN A 68 29.47 -30.34 26.55
CA ASN A 68 28.78 -31.60 26.40
C ASN A 68 27.91 -31.64 25.13
N ASN A 69 27.97 -30.59 24.30
CA ASN A 69 27.03 -30.28 23.23
C ASN A 69 27.65 -29.31 22.19
N THR A 70 28.05 -29.85 21.04
CA THR A 70 28.80 -29.21 19.94
C THR A 70 28.12 -28.03 19.21
N ASP A 71 26.99 -27.52 19.72
CA ASP A 71 25.98 -26.69 19.04
C ASP A 71 25.18 -25.98 20.15
N SER A 72 25.84 -25.03 20.84
CA SER A 72 25.46 -24.51 22.17
C SER A 72 24.13 -23.75 22.21
N ASP A 73 23.68 -23.18 21.10
CA ASP A 73 22.41 -22.44 20.99
C ASP A 73 21.33 -23.14 20.14
N PHE A 74 21.70 -24.22 19.45
CA PHE A 74 20.88 -25.10 18.61
C PHE A 74 20.50 -24.56 17.21
N ASP A 75 21.32 -23.69 16.62
CA ASP A 75 21.23 -23.24 15.22
C ASP A 75 21.64 -24.32 14.18
N ARG A 76 22.50 -25.29 14.59
CA ARG A 76 23.13 -26.40 13.81
C ARG A 76 24.47 -26.10 13.12
N LEU A 77 25.08 -24.95 13.33
CA LEU A 77 26.52 -24.79 13.19
C LEU A 77 27.21 -25.55 14.35
N THR A 78 28.50 -25.31 14.55
CA THR A 78 29.19 -25.82 15.73
C THR A 78 29.99 -24.70 16.35
N ASP A 79 30.10 -24.71 17.68
CA ASP A 79 30.76 -23.65 18.44
C ASP A 79 32.18 -23.35 17.90
N SER A 80 32.92 -24.38 17.49
CA SER A 80 34.20 -24.30 16.77
C SER A 80 34.14 -23.61 15.41
N TYR A 81 33.10 -23.86 14.61
CA TYR A 81 32.90 -23.26 13.30
C TYR A 81 32.56 -21.78 13.44
N GLU A 82 31.64 -21.43 14.33
CA GLU A 82 31.23 -20.05 14.59
C GLU A 82 32.41 -19.23 15.11
N VAL A 83 33.15 -19.77 16.08
CA VAL A 83 34.42 -19.22 16.56
C VAL A 83 35.46 -19.05 15.44
N GLU A 84 35.54 -19.97 14.47
CA GLU A 84 36.50 -19.85 13.35
C GLU A 84 36.04 -18.87 12.24
N ASN A 85 34.74 -18.52 12.18
CA ASN A 85 34.17 -17.54 11.25
C ASN A 85 33.75 -16.22 11.91
N ASP A 86 34.05 -16.05 13.21
CA ASP A 86 33.79 -14.86 14.02
C ASP A 86 32.29 -14.53 14.29
N LEU A 87 31.44 -15.57 14.34
CA LEU A 87 30.03 -15.54 14.79
C LEU A 87 29.94 -15.74 16.33
N ASP A 88 28.75 -15.60 16.95
CA ASP A 88 28.55 -15.75 18.41
C ASP A 88 27.86 -17.08 18.79
N PRO A 89 28.60 -18.12 19.27
CA PRO A 89 28.11 -19.49 19.52
C PRO A 89 27.18 -19.65 20.74
N LEU A 90 26.42 -18.60 21.04
CA LEU A 90 25.45 -18.50 22.11
C LEU A 90 24.17 -17.77 21.64
N ASN A 91 24.07 -17.45 20.35
CA ASN A 91 23.01 -16.63 19.77
C ASN A 91 22.80 -16.95 18.25
N PRO A 92 21.70 -17.61 17.86
CA PRO A 92 21.50 -18.25 16.55
C PRO A 92 21.08 -17.27 15.43
N ASP A 93 21.54 -16.03 15.52
CA ASP A 93 21.19 -14.83 14.74
C ASP A 93 22.18 -13.74 15.20
N SER A 94 23.47 -13.89 14.88
CA SER A 94 24.62 -13.14 15.45
C SER A 94 24.44 -11.63 15.35
N ASN A 95 23.99 -11.13 14.19
CA ASN A 95 23.74 -9.72 13.93
C ASN A 95 22.39 -9.23 14.52
N ASN A 96 21.45 -10.12 14.85
CA ASN A 96 20.07 -9.85 15.25
C ASN A 96 19.25 -9.15 14.14
N ASP A 97 19.51 -9.46 12.86
CA ASP A 97 18.77 -8.93 11.72
C ASP A 97 17.47 -9.69 11.44
N GLY A 98 17.34 -10.93 11.92
CA GLY A 98 16.19 -11.83 11.72
C GLY A 98 16.45 -13.05 10.82
N LEU A 99 17.66 -13.24 10.30
CA LEU A 99 18.10 -14.38 9.50
C LEU A 99 19.14 -15.22 10.27
N PRO A 100 18.87 -16.50 10.61
CA PRO A 100 19.81 -17.32 11.37
C PRO A 100 21.11 -17.65 10.62
N ASP A 101 22.24 -17.54 11.31
CA ASP A 101 23.62 -17.74 10.83
C ASP A 101 23.78 -18.98 9.93
N TYR A 102 23.18 -20.11 10.31
CA TYR A 102 23.15 -21.34 9.51
C TYR A 102 22.76 -21.09 8.04
N TYR A 103 21.77 -20.25 7.78
CA TYR A 103 21.29 -19.92 6.42
C TYR A 103 22.22 -18.98 5.67
N GLU A 104 22.99 -18.16 6.38
CA GLU A 104 23.90 -17.16 5.85
C GLU A 104 25.25 -17.73 5.45
N VAL A 105 25.63 -18.87 6.05
CA VAL A 105 26.89 -19.56 5.75
C VAL A 105 26.71 -20.89 5.00
N THR A 106 25.54 -21.53 5.07
CA THR A 106 25.29 -22.85 4.44
C THR A 106 24.61 -22.72 3.08
N ASP A 107 25.15 -23.41 2.06
CA ASP A 107 24.64 -23.45 0.68
C ASP A 107 24.52 -22.07 -0.04
N VAL A 108 25.06 -20.99 0.55
CA VAL A 108 25.13 -19.66 -0.06
C VAL A 108 26.12 -19.58 -1.24
N LEU A 109 25.93 -18.59 -2.11
CA LEU A 109 26.79 -18.34 -3.28
C LEU A 109 28.12 -17.66 -2.93
N SER A 110 28.14 -16.92 -1.81
CA SER A 110 29.29 -16.21 -1.24
C SER A 110 29.01 -15.94 0.24
N LEU A 111 30.05 -15.83 1.06
CA LEU A 111 29.98 -15.36 2.47
C LEU A 111 30.07 -13.83 2.59
N ASP A 112 30.26 -13.15 1.46
CA ASP A 112 30.18 -11.71 1.24
C ASP A 112 29.49 -11.57 -0.13
N LEU A 113 28.16 -11.42 -0.12
CA LEU A 113 27.33 -11.41 -1.32
C LEU A 113 27.15 -9.98 -1.88
N ASP A 114 27.13 -8.96 -1.02
CA ASP A 114 27.15 -7.57 -1.46
C ASP A 114 28.46 -7.23 -2.23
N GLY A 115 29.60 -7.46 -1.59
CA GLY A 115 30.93 -7.05 -2.01
C GLY A 115 31.54 -5.89 -1.21
N ASP A 116 30.92 -5.42 -0.12
CA ASP A 116 31.44 -4.31 0.70
C ASP A 116 32.49 -4.71 1.76
N ASN A 117 32.79 -6.01 1.90
CA ASN A 117 33.70 -6.64 2.87
C ASN A 117 33.12 -6.82 4.30
N ILE A 118 31.81 -6.67 4.50
CA ILE A 118 31.10 -7.30 5.61
C ILE A 118 30.74 -8.74 5.18
N THR A 119 30.78 -9.70 6.11
CA THR A 119 30.33 -11.08 5.86
C THR A 119 28.86 -11.22 6.22
N ASN A 120 28.13 -12.07 5.50
CA ASN A 120 26.67 -12.24 5.60
C ASN A 120 26.12 -12.08 7.04
N GLY A 121 26.49 -12.97 7.99
CA GLY A 121 26.04 -12.91 9.40
C GLY A 121 26.60 -11.77 10.28
N TRP A 122 27.08 -10.70 9.65
CA TRP A 122 27.37 -9.40 10.24
C TRP A 122 26.88 -8.21 9.37
N ASP A 123 26.39 -8.47 8.16
CA ASP A 123 25.66 -7.52 7.32
C ASP A 123 24.17 -7.58 7.69
N PHE A 124 23.40 -6.53 7.42
CA PHE A 124 21.95 -6.48 7.70
C PHE A 124 21.12 -6.46 6.42
N ASP A 125 21.78 -6.50 5.26
CA ASP A 125 21.24 -6.24 3.93
C ASP A 125 22.03 -7.14 2.95
N ASN A 126 21.80 -8.46 2.96
CA ASN A 126 22.78 -9.47 2.48
C ASN A 126 23.16 -9.42 0.99
N ASP A 127 22.19 -9.26 0.07
CA ASP A 127 22.51 -8.95 -1.34
C ASP A 127 22.80 -7.45 -1.58
N GLY A 128 22.64 -6.68 -0.50
CA GLY A 128 22.84 -5.25 -0.36
C GLY A 128 21.74 -4.52 -1.10
N ASP A 129 20.48 -4.54 -0.67
CA ASP A 129 19.26 -3.97 -1.30
C ASP A 129 18.87 -2.55 -0.82
N ARG A 130 19.12 -2.24 0.46
CA ARG A 130 18.34 -1.36 1.36
C ARG A 130 16.91 -1.87 1.60
N VAL A 131 16.78 -3.18 1.77
CA VAL A 131 15.67 -3.83 2.46
C VAL A 131 16.33 -4.87 3.34
N ASN A 132 16.47 -4.53 4.63
CA ASN A 132 17.17 -5.37 5.58
C ASN A 132 16.49 -6.75 5.70
N ASP A 133 17.28 -7.78 6.01
CA ASP A 133 16.95 -9.19 5.78
C ASP A 133 15.61 -9.67 6.38
N ALA A 134 15.24 -9.27 7.61
CA ALA A 134 13.92 -9.54 8.19
C ALA A 134 12.71 -9.02 7.36
N LEU A 135 12.94 -8.13 6.40
CA LEU A 135 11.92 -7.51 5.55
C LEU A 135 12.04 -7.90 4.07
N ASP A 136 13.12 -8.55 3.63
CA ASP A 136 13.21 -9.04 2.25
C ASP A 136 12.64 -10.46 2.06
N LEU A 137 12.16 -10.71 0.85
CA LEU A 137 11.63 -12.00 0.41
C LEU A 137 12.66 -12.84 -0.36
N SER A 138 13.92 -12.39 -0.40
CA SER A 138 15.00 -12.94 -1.20
C SER A 138 16.42 -12.47 -0.81
N PRO A 139 16.82 -12.36 0.48
CA PRO A 139 18.07 -11.68 0.89
C PRO A 139 19.36 -12.16 0.20
N PHE A 140 19.42 -13.39 -0.31
CA PHE A 140 20.60 -13.93 -1.03
C PHE A 140 20.58 -13.74 -2.56
N ALA A 141 19.96 -12.69 -3.11
CA ALA A 141 19.48 -12.72 -4.50
C ALA A 141 19.79 -11.47 -5.37
N LYS A 142 21.06 -11.04 -5.34
CA LYS A 142 21.76 -10.13 -6.28
C LYS A 142 21.07 -9.81 -7.64
N SER A 143 20.16 -8.83 -7.69
CA SER A 143 19.42 -8.49 -8.92
C SER A 143 20.16 -7.58 -9.90
N THR A 144 19.50 -7.32 -11.03
CA THR A 144 19.83 -6.18 -11.90
C THR A 144 18.60 -5.31 -12.11
N ILE A 145 18.81 -3.99 -12.08
CA ILE A 145 17.77 -2.98 -12.33
C ILE A 145 17.23 -3.15 -13.76
N SER A 146 15.94 -3.44 -13.87
CA SER A 146 15.22 -3.59 -15.14
C SER A 146 13.93 -2.78 -15.15
N SER A 147 13.46 -2.39 -16.34
CA SER A 147 12.12 -1.82 -16.53
C SER A 147 11.01 -2.87 -16.43
N SER A 148 11.34 -4.14 -16.67
CA SER A 148 10.41 -5.27 -16.63
C SER A 148 11.10 -6.57 -16.24
N PHE A 149 10.39 -7.45 -15.52
CA PHE A 149 10.87 -8.77 -15.12
C PHE A 149 10.01 -9.87 -15.76
N HIS A 150 10.64 -10.78 -16.51
CA HIS A 150 9.95 -11.90 -17.16
C HIS A 150 10.02 -13.16 -16.31
N PHE A 151 8.92 -13.89 -16.19
CA PHE A 151 8.89 -15.18 -15.47
C PHE A 151 7.90 -16.17 -16.09
N ASP A 152 8.26 -17.46 -16.00
CA ASP A 152 7.43 -18.60 -16.33
C ASP A 152 7.14 -19.44 -15.08
N ILE A 153 5.88 -19.85 -14.86
CA ILE A 153 5.45 -20.69 -13.73
C ILE A 153 4.48 -21.77 -14.21
N THR A 154 4.79 -23.03 -13.89
CA THR A 154 3.84 -24.14 -14.02
C THR A 154 3.07 -24.35 -12.71
N THR A 155 1.75 -24.11 -12.70
CA THR A 155 0.89 -24.37 -11.54
C THR A 155 0.39 -25.82 -11.53
N ASN A 156 0.06 -26.34 -10.35
CA ASN A 156 -0.49 -27.69 -10.18
C ASN A 156 -2.03 -27.73 -10.11
N GLY A 157 -2.70 -26.60 -10.34
CA GLY A 157 -4.16 -26.43 -10.23
C GLY A 157 -4.67 -26.05 -8.83
N LEU A 158 -3.83 -26.09 -7.79
CA LEU A 158 -4.15 -25.50 -6.49
C LEU A 158 -4.03 -23.97 -6.54
N PRO A 159 -4.69 -23.22 -5.63
CA PRO A 159 -4.52 -21.78 -5.51
C PRO A 159 -3.04 -21.41 -5.40
N THR A 160 -2.56 -20.62 -6.36
CA THR A 160 -1.15 -20.22 -6.47
C THR A 160 -1.03 -18.73 -6.17
N TYR A 161 -0.21 -18.39 -5.18
CA TYR A 161 0.05 -17.02 -4.77
C TYR A 161 1.45 -16.62 -5.23
N ILE A 162 1.56 -15.51 -5.94
CA ILE A 162 2.84 -14.95 -6.38
C ILE A 162 3.01 -13.62 -5.65
N THR A 163 3.85 -13.60 -4.63
CA THR A 163 4.25 -12.36 -3.95
C THR A 163 5.33 -11.67 -4.76
N PHE A 164 5.27 -10.34 -4.81
CA PHE A 164 6.28 -9.48 -5.40
C PHE A 164 6.84 -8.53 -4.32
N GLN A 165 8.14 -8.25 -4.40
CA GLN A 165 8.89 -7.21 -3.70
C GLN A 165 9.56 -6.38 -4.80
N LEU A 166 9.42 -5.07 -4.77
CA LEU A 166 9.76 -4.19 -5.89
C LEU A 166 10.39 -2.90 -5.37
N ARG A 167 11.53 -2.52 -5.94
CA ARG A 167 12.28 -1.35 -5.51
C ARG A 167 12.62 -0.45 -6.71
N PRO A 168 12.18 0.82 -6.74
CA PRO A 168 12.55 1.74 -7.80
C PRO A 168 14.05 2.10 -7.72
N GLN A 169 14.73 2.19 -8.87
CA GLN A 169 16.14 2.61 -8.96
C GLN A 169 16.44 3.95 -8.23
N ASN A 170 15.44 4.84 -8.16
CA ASN A 170 15.51 6.06 -7.36
C ASN A 170 14.64 5.89 -6.10
N PRO A 171 15.22 5.71 -4.90
CA PRO A 171 14.46 5.55 -3.65
C PRO A 171 13.52 6.71 -3.32
N GLU A 172 13.75 7.92 -3.85
CA GLU A 172 12.81 9.03 -3.67
C GLU A 172 11.41 8.72 -4.23
N TYR A 173 11.29 7.80 -5.19
CA TYR A 173 9.99 7.36 -5.73
C TYR A 173 9.18 6.50 -4.75
N LEU A 174 9.80 5.90 -3.73
CA LEU A 174 9.07 5.19 -2.66
C LEU A 174 8.18 6.15 -1.85
N LYS A 175 8.57 7.43 -1.77
CA LYS A 175 7.88 8.49 -1.02
C LYS A 175 6.63 9.02 -1.72
N LEU A 176 6.38 8.64 -2.98
CA LEU A 176 5.29 9.16 -3.80
C LEU A 176 3.90 8.67 -3.35
N LEU A 177 3.83 7.48 -2.72
CA LEU A 177 2.59 6.90 -2.19
C LEU A 177 1.81 7.83 -1.25
N ASN A 178 2.54 8.67 -0.49
CA ASN A 178 2.01 9.57 0.52
C ASN A 178 2.00 11.04 0.05
N GLN A 179 2.07 11.29 -1.26
CA GLN A 179 2.06 12.64 -1.83
C GLN A 179 0.76 12.89 -2.60
N PHE A 180 0.28 14.13 -2.47
CA PHE A 180 -0.74 14.70 -3.31
C PHE A 180 -0.18 15.94 -4.01
N TRP A 181 -0.76 16.30 -5.15
CA TRP A 181 -0.38 17.47 -5.92
C TRP A 181 -1.60 18.31 -6.31
N ASN A 182 -1.47 19.61 -6.08
CA ASN A 182 -2.34 20.66 -6.60
C ASN A 182 -2.48 20.51 -8.12
N TRP A 183 -3.70 20.61 -8.64
CA TRP A 183 -3.97 20.78 -10.06
C TRP A 183 -3.65 22.23 -10.44
N LYS A 184 -4.51 22.90 -11.21
CA LYS A 184 -4.33 24.31 -11.58
C LYS A 184 -5.44 25.15 -10.95
N ASP A 185 -5.05 26.00 -10.01
CA ASP A 185 -5.89 26.98 -9.29
C ASP A 185 -7.07 27.53 -10.11
N GLY A 186 -8.27 27.06 -9.79
CA GLY A 186 -9.52 27.50 -10.39
C GLY A 186 -9.72 27.08 -11.85
N ASP A 187 -9.17 25.96 -12.31
CA ASP A 187 -9.44 25.42 -13.65
C ASP A 187 -10.85 24.84 -13.76
N LYS A 188 -11.57 25.23 -14.81
CA LYS A 188 -13.02 24.96 -14.98
C LYS A 188 -13.34 24.26 -16.29
N GLU A 189 -12.31 23.99 -17.10
CA GLU A 189 -12.42 23.43 -18.44
C GLU A 189 -11.97 21.95 -18.46
N GLY A 190 -12.50 21.17 -19.41
CA GLY A 190 -12.18 19.74 -19.50
C GLY A 190 -12.83 18.86 -18.43
N ILE A 191 -12.23 17.70 -18.20
CA ILE A 191 -12.71 16.67 -17.25
C ILE A 191 -12.15 16.84 -15.84
N MET A 192 -10.92 17.35 -15.71
CA MET A 192 -10.23 17.59 -14.44
C MET A 192 -10.32 19.08 -14.10
N LYS A 193 -10.92 19.40 -12.95
CA LYS A 193 -11.19 20.75 -12.49
C LYS A 193 -10.79 20.90 -11.03
N ASP A 194 -10.37 22.10 -10.68
CA ASP A 194 -10.26 22.57 -9.30
C ASP A 194 -11.14 23.83 -9.21
N LEU A 195 -12.07 23.84 -8.26
CA LEU A 195 -13.00 24.94 -8.04
C LEU A 195 -12.93 25.49 -6.59
N ASP A 196 -12.45 24.68 -5.63
CA ASP A 196 -12.35 25.03 -4.22
C ASP A 196 -10.96 25.51 -3.75
N TYR A 197 -9.93 25.39 -4.59
CA TYR A 197 -8.51 25.68 -4.32
C TYR A 197 -7.85 24.71 -3.31
N SER A 198 -8.22 23.44 -3.39
CA SER A 198 -7.55 22.29 -2.79
C SER A 198 -6.09 22.15 -3.26
N LEU A 199 -5.25 21.50 -2.43
CA LEU A 199 -3.88 21.09 -2.80
C LEU A 199 -3.80 19.58 -3.11
N ASP A 200 -4.90 18.83 -2.92
CA ASP A 200 -4.92 17.37 -2.83
C ASP A 200 -5.51 16.70 -4.09
N ASP A 201 -5.48 17.40 -5.23
CA ASP A 201 -6.28 17.08 -6.42
C ASP A 201 -5.77 15.89 -7.22
N VAL A 202 -4.46 15.65 -7.22
CA VAL A 202 -3.83 14.51 -7.90
C VAL A 202 -3.17 13.63 -6.86
N GLN A 203 -3.42 12.32 -6.93
CA GLN A 203 -2.69 11.29 -6.19
C GLN A 203 -2.07 10.31 -7.20
N ILE A 204 -0.94 9.67 -6.84
CA ILE A 204 -0.44 8.53 -7.59
C ILE A 204 -0.26 7.31 -6.69
N VAL A 205 -0.67 6.15 -7.19
CA VAL A 205 -0.66 4.87 -6.48
C VAL A 205 0.26 3.90 -7.23
N PRO A 206 1.21 3.25 -6.55
CA PRO A 206 2.04 2.22 -7.17
C PRO A 206 1.18 0.99 -7.48
N MET A 207 1.26 0.49 -8.71
CA MET A 207 0.59 -0.72 -9.15
C MET A 207 1.60 -1.59 -9.92
N LEU A 208 1.44 -2.91 -9.85
CA LEU A 208 2.19 -3.85 -10.67
C LEU A 208 1.35 -4.22 -11.89
N ASN A 209 1.82 -3.87 -13.09
CA ASN A 209 1.28 -4.36 -14.35
C ASN A 209 1.84 -5.76 -14.63
N LEU A 210 1.00 -6.78 -14.56
CA LEU A 210 1.33 -8.13 -15.00
C LEU A 210 0.74 -8.38 -16.40
N SER A 211 1.59 -8.27 -17.41
CA SER A 211 1.25 -8.58 -18.81
C SER A 211 1.44 -10.08 -19.04
N ALA A 212 0.37 -10.87 -19.02
CA ALA A 212 0.42 -12.34 -18.93
C ALA A 212 -0.26 -13.06 -20.11
N ASN A 213 0.20 -14.28 -20.41
CA ASN A 213 -0.44 -15.17 -21.38
C ASN A 213 -1.80 -15.73 -20.91
N ILE A 214 -2.02 -15.78 -19.60
CA ILE A 214 -3.23 -16.26 -18.93
C ILE A 214 -3.46 -15.36 -17.71
N VAL A 215 -4.64 -14.75 -17.60
CA VAL A 215 -5.09 -13.98 -16.43
C VAL A 215 -6.32 -14.64 -15.81
N PRO A 216 -6.55 -14.51 -14.49
CA PRO A 216 -7.77 -15.01 -13.84
C PRO A 216 -9.00 -14.16 -14.21
N GLU A 217 -10.20 -14.71 -14.01
CA GLU A 217 -11.44 -13.93 -14.13
C GLU A 217 -11.49 -12.82 -13.07
N GLN A 218 -11.88 -11.60 -13.46
CA GLN A 218 -12.07 -10.44 -12.56
C GLN A 218 -12.89 -10.78 -11.30
N SER A 219 -13.94 -11.61 -11.45
CA SER A 219 -14.82 -12.03 -10.35
C SER A 219 -14.15 -12.88 -9.26
N LYS A 220 -12.91 -13.34 -9.49
CA LYS A 220 -12.12 -14.13 -8.52
C LYS A 220 -11.03 -13.35 -7.81
N VAL A 221 -10.76 -12.13 -8.28
CA VAL A 221 -9.63 -11.31 -7.82
C VAL A 221 -10.01 -9.89 -7.40
N MET A 222 -11.25 -9.46 -7.66
CA MET A 222 -11.79 -8.16 -7.22
C MET A 222 -11.70 -7.94 -5.70
N ASP A 223 -11.90 -8.99 -4.89
CA ASP A 223 -11.79 -8.94 -3.41
C ASP A 223 -10.36 -8.65 -2.92
N TYR A 224 -9.36 -8.77 -3.79
CA TYR A 224 -7.95 -8.45 -3.53
C TYR A 224 -7.55 -7.09 -4.13
N GLY A 225 -8.49 -6.30 -4.66
CA GLY A 225 -8.22 -5.02 -5.33
C GLY A 225 -7.53 -5.15 -6.69
N ILE A 226 -7.46 -6.36 -7.27
CA ILE A 226 -6.79 -6.61 -8.54
C ILE A 226 -7.76 -6.34 -9.70
N THR A 227 -7.37 -5.51 -10.65
CA THR A 227 -8.14 -5.19 -11.87
C THR A 227 -7.60 -5.97 -13.07
N ILE A 228 -8.48 -6.60 -13.84
CA ILE A 228 -8.13 -7.39 -15.04
C ILE A 228 -8.64 -6.70 -16.30
N GLU A 229 -7.73 -6.30 -17.20
CA GLU A 229 -8.07 -5.73 -18.51
C GLU A 229 -7.39 -6.51 -19.64
N SER A 230 -8.18 -7.13 -20.51
CA SER A 230 -7.70 -7.98 -21.62
C SER A 230 -6.73 -9.10 -21.17
N ASN A 231 -5.42 -8.86 -21.23
CA ASN A 231 -4.33 -9.77 -20.85
C ASN A 231 -3.41 -9.17 -19.77
N HIS A 232 -3.85 -8.09 -19.13
CA HIS A 232 -3.15 -7.37 -18.07
C HIS A 232 -3.87 -7.59 -16.75
N ALA A 233 -3.10 -7.83 -15.69
CA ALA A 233 -3.58 -7.77 -14.31
C ALA A 233 -2.85 -6.64 -13.56
N TYR A 234 -3.60 -5.64 -13.13
CA TYR A 234 -3.13 -4.53 -12.31
C TYR A 234 -3.26 -4.93 -10.84
N VAL A 235 -2.15 -5.26 -10.21
CA VAL A 235 -2.09 -5.71 -8.81
C VAL A 235 -1.69 -4.52 -7.92
N PRO A 236 -2.43 -4.22 -6.83
CA PRO A 236 -2.08 -3.13 -5.93
C PRO A 236 -0.77 -3.41 -5.19
N LEU A 237 0.01 -2.34 -4.99
CA LEU A 237 1.25 -2.37 -4.23
C LEU A 237 1.12 -1.59 -2.92
N TYR A 238 1.71 -2.13 -1.87
CA TYR A 238 1.69 -1.60 -0.51
C TYR A 238 3.13 -1.31 -0.06
N ALA A 239 3.31 -0.32 0.81
CA ALA A 239 4.62 0.01 1.36
C ALA A 239 5.14 -1.08 2.31
N VAL A 240 6.33 -1.62 2.01
CA VAL A 240 7.19 -2.28 3.00
C VAL A 240 7.89 -1.15 3.76
N SER A 241 7.76 -1.13 5.09
CA SER A 241 8.16 0.02 5.91
C SER A 241 9.07 -0.37 7.06
N GLU A 242 10.21 0.31 7.15
CA GLU A 242 11.23 0.15 8.19
C GLU A 242 11.38 1.45 8.97
N TYR A 243 11.27 1.40 10.31
CA TYR A 243 11.36 2.55 11.21
C TYR A 243 10.52 3.79 10.79
N GLY A 244 9.47 3.59 9.97
CA GLY A 244 8.60 4.62 9.41
C GLY A 244 8.98 5.12 8.02
N ASN A 245 10.10 4.68 7.44
CA ASN A 245 10.48 4.92 6.05
C ASN A 245 9.94 3.81 5.14
N VAL A 246 9.52 4.13 3.92
CA VAL A 246 9.19 3.12 2.91
C VAL A 246 10.49 2.65 2.24
N VAL A 247 10.81 1.36 2.35
CA VAL A 247 12.04 0.75 1.81
C VAL A 247 11.80 0.04 0.47
N ALA A 248 10.64 -0.58 0.30
CA ALA A 248 10.21 -1.23 -0.93
C ALA A 248 8.68 -1.21 -1.07
N PHE A 249 8.18 -1.71 -2.21
CA PHE A 249 6.78 -2.00 -2.44
C PHE A 249 6.53 -3.51 -2.53
N SER A 250 5.46 -4.02 -1.90
CA SER A 250 5.05 -5.41 -2.01
C SER A 250 3.63 -5.56 -2.56
N GLY A 251 3.42 -6.60 -3.37
CA GLY A 251 2.12 -6.96 -3.95
C GLY A 251 1.92 -8.47 -4.00
N LYS A 252 0.69 -8.92 -4.22
CA LYS A 252 0.38 -10.36 -4.32
C LYS A 252 -0.64 -10.64 -5.42
N MET A 253 -0.19 -11.33 -6.47
CA MET A 253 -1.07 -11.89 -7.49
C MET A 253 -1.62 -13.25 -7.03
N VAL A 254 -2.88 -13.52 -7.38
CA VAL A 254 -3.58 -14.76 -7.02
C VAL A 254 -4.10 -15.45 -8.27
N TYR A 255 -3.69 -16.70 -8.47
CA TYR A 255 -4.32 -17.62 -9.42
C TYR A 255 -5.20 -18.60 -8.63
N PRO A 256 -6.54 -18.52 -8.74
CA PRO A 256 -7.45 -19.40 -8.03
C PRO A 256 -7.30 -20.89 -8.38
N PHE A 257 -7.96 -21.77 -7.60
CA PHE A 257 -8.09 -23.18 -7.94
C PHE A 257 -8.64 -23.38 -9.35
N GLY A 258 -8.02 -24.26 -10.14
CA GLY A 258 -8.35 -24.47 -11.54
C GLY A 258 -7.56 -25.61 -12.19
N PRO A 259 -7.51 -25.69 -13.52
CA PRO A 259 -6.58 -26.60 -14.20
C PRO A 259 -5.12 -26.14 -14.00
N PRO A 260 -4.14 -27.05 -14.08
CA PRO A 260 -2.72 -26.69 -14.21
C PRO A 260 -2.49 -25.69 -15.35
N LEU A 261 -1.76 -24.60 -15.07
CA LEU A 261 -1.44 -23.53 -16.02
C LEU A 261 0.05 -23.50 -16.29
N ASN A 262 0.44 -23.14 -17.52
CA ASN A 262 1.78 -22.64 -17.82
C ASN A 262 1.67 -21.12 -17.99
N LEU A 263 1.83 -20.42 -16.88
CA LEU A 263 1.87 -18.96 -16.84
C LEU A 263 3.21 -18.48 -17.42
N SER A 264 3.15 -17.46 -18.26
CA SER A 264 4.29 -16.72 -18.80
C SER A 264 3.91 -15.24 -18.79
N ALA A 265 4.68 -14.41 -18.09
CA ALA A 265 4.29 -13.03 -17.82
C ALA A 265 5.47 -12.06 -17.70
N ASN A 266 5.20 -10.79 -17.96
CA ASN A 266 6.10 -9.67 -17.67
C ASN A 266 5.51 -8.83 -16.54
N ALA A 267 6.32 -8.53 -15.51
CA ALA A 267 5.99 -7.65 -14.40
C ALA A 267 6.66 -6.28 -14.59
N GLU A 268 5.87 -5.21 -14.46
CA GLU A 268 6.31 -3.81 -14.59
C GLU A 268 5.73 -2.96 -13.45
N LEU A 269 6.58 -2.17 -12.78
CA LEU A 269 6.09 -1.16 -11.84
C LEU A 269 5.51 0.03 -12.62
N ILE A 270 4.24 0.34 -12.39
CA ILE A 270 3.56 1.50 -12.96
C ILE A 270 3.00 2.40 -11.85
N TRP A 271 2.67 3.63 -12.22
CA TRP A 271 1.97 4.58 -11.35
C TRP A 271 0.58 4.82 -11.91
N GLN A 272 -0.46 4.38 -11.20
CA GLN A 272 -1.82 4.80 -11.47
C GLN A 272 -1.97 6.24 -10.98
N VAL A 273 -2.32 7.16 -11.88
CA VAL A 273 -2.65 8.55 -11.55
C VAL A 273 -4.16 8.62 -11.31
N ILE A 274 -4.57 9.23 -10.20
CA ILE A 274 -5.96 9.46 -9.82
C ILE A 274 -6.19 10.98 -9.77
N GLY A 275 -7.23 11.46 -10.47
CA GLY A 275 -7.59 12.88 -10.53
C GLY A 275 -8.88 13.17 -9.80
N LYS A 276 -8.81 13.88 -8.67
CA LYS A 276 -9.97 14.34 -7.90
C LYS A 276 -10.51 15.63 -8.52
N SER A 277 -11.52 15.51 -9.37
CA SER A 277 -12.10 16.62 -10.13
C SER A 277 -13.33 17.21 -9.45
N ASP A 278 -13.35 18.53 -9.31
CA ASP A 278 -14.43 19.28 -8.68
C ASP A 278 -15.68 19.47 -9.57
N GLN A 279 -16.85 19.32 -8.96
CA GLN A 279 -18.15 19.63 -9.55
C GLN A 279 -18.80 20.85 -8.89
N ASP A 280 -19.30 21.79 -9.70
CA ASP A 280 -20.15 22.89 -9.25
C ASP A 280 -21.52 22.34 -8.80
N THR A 281 -21.72 22.30 -7.47
CA THR A 281 -22.93 21.79 -6.83
C THR A 281 -23.65 22.88 -6.06
N THR A 282 -24.89 22.60 -5.65
CA THR A 282 -25.67 23.54 -4.83
C THR A 282 -26.58 22.78 -3.87
N ALA A 283 -26.62 23.23 -2.62
CA ALA A 283 -27.58 22.76 -1.64
C ALA A 283 -28.93 23.47 -1.81
N ILE A 284 -30.04 22.75 -1.68
CA ILE A 284 -31.39 23.28 -1.86
C ILE A 284 -32.06 23.44 -0.49
N LEU A 285 -32.42 24.68 -0.13
CA LEU A 285 -33.07 24.99 1.14
C LEU A 285 -34.60 24.98 0.96
N ALA A 286 -35.23 23.94 1.50
CA ALA A 286 -36.66 23.72 1.43
C ALA A 286 -37.46 24.70 2.31
N GLN A 287 -38.79 24.76 2.08
CA GLN A 287 -39.69 25.70 2.76
C GLN A 287 -39.86 25.43 4.27
N ASN A 288 -39.47 24.25 4.76
CA ASN A 288 -39.42 23.91 6.18
C ASN A 288 -38.12 24.39 6.87
N GLY A 289 -37.19 25.03 6.15
CA GLY A 289 -35.91 25.50 6.69
C GLY A 289 -34.84 24.41 6.82
N ARG A 290 -34.98 23.28 6.12
CA ARG A 290 -34.02 22.19 6.03
C ARG A 290 -33.45 22.06 4.62
N PHE A 291 -32.23 21.54 4.51
CA PHE A 291 -31.65 21.17 3.23
C PHE A 291 -32.26 19.87 2.72
N LEU A 292 -32.40 19.75 1.40
CA LEU A 292 -32.67 18.47 0.76
C LEU A 292 -31.43 17.57 0.87
N SER A 293 -31.63 16.35 1.33
CA SER A 293 -30.61 15.32 1.50
C SER A 293 -31.03 14.04 0.75
N VAL A 294 -30.06 13.29 0.23
CA VAL A 294 -30.24 12.02 -0.47
C VAL A 294 -30.19 10.88 0.55
N LEU A 295 -31.30 10.18 0.77
CA LEU A 295 -31.37 9.09 1.73
C LEU A 295 -30.78 7.79 1.18
N THR A 296 -30.45 6.85 2.07
CA THR A 296 -29.84 5.55 1.73
C THR A 296 -30.74 4.60 0.94
N ASP A 297 -32.04 4.87 0.84
CA ASP A 297 -32.98 4.19 -0.08
C ASP A 297 -33.11 4.91 -1.45
N GLY A 298 -32.36 5.98 -1.66
CA GLY A 298 -32.38 6.83 -2.84
C GLY A 298 -33.46 7.91 -2.82
N THR A 299 -34.36 7.98 -1.84
CA THR A 299 -35.37 9.06 -1.77
C THR A 299 -34.74 10.41 -1.40
N ILE A 300 -35.38 11.52 -1.77
CA ILE A 300 -34.95 12.87 -1.40
C ILE A 300 -35.83 13.42 -0.28
N ALA A 301 -35.22 13.90 0.81
CA ALA A 301 -35.94 14.46 1.96
C ALA A 301 -35.34 15.76 2.48
N ALA A 302 -36.21 16.69 2.88
CA ALA A 302 -35.87 17.97 3.50
C ALA A 302 -35.66 17.83 5.02
N ASN A 303 -34.62 17.12 5.44
CA ASN A 303 -34.37 16.76 6.84
C ASN A 303 -33.15 17.46 7.47
N SER A 304 -32.11 17.77 6.68
CA SER A 304 -30.80 18.18 7.20
C SER A 304 -30.69 19.65 7.57
N SER A 305 -29.85 19.96 8.55
CA SER A 305 -29.52 21.33 8.99
C SER A 305 -28.09 21.74 8.67
N GLU A 306 -27.29 20.81 8.16
CA GLU A 306 -25.91 21.01 7.74
C GLU A 306 -25.80 20.65 6.25
N ILE A 307 -24.60 20.76 5.67
CA ILE A 307 -24.39 20.46 4.24
C ILE A 307 -23.13 19.61 4.12
N GLY A 308 -23.33 18.30 3.97
CA GLY A 308 -22.33 17.35 3.52
C GLY A 308 -22.54 16.98 2.04
N SER A 309 -21.94 15.87 1.62
CA SER A 309 -22.11 15.32 0.27
C SER A 309 -23.57 14.95 -0.03
N GLU A 310 -24.30 14.40 0.95
CA GLU A 310 -25.70 13.98 0.80
C GLU A 310 -26.66 15.15 0.53
N GLU A 311 -26.34 16.38 0.95
CA GLU A 311 -27.13 17.59 0.69
C GLU A 311 -26.76 18.36 -0.60
N THR A 312 -25.76 17.90 -1.35
CA THR A 312 -25.28 18.57 -2.57
C THR A 312 -25.81 17.91 -3.84
N LEU A 313 -26.31 18.74 -4.77
CA LEU A 313 -26.75 18.32 -6.10
C LEU A 313 -25.98 19.08 -7.18
N GLN A 314 -25.47 18.36 -8.18
CA GLN A 314 -24.86 18.94 -9.37
C GLN A 314 -25.94 19.43 -10.33
N TRP A 315 -25.77 20.64 -10.87
CA TRP A 315 -26.60 21.17 -11.95
C TRP A 315 -26.17 20.61 -13.30
N VAL A 316 -27.11 20.08 -14.08
CA VAL A 316 -26.92 19.76 -15.49
C VAL A 316 -27.92 20.58 -16.31
N ASP A 317 -27.42 21.61 -17.01
CA ASP A 317 -28.22 22.42 -17.93
C ASP A 317 -28.43 21.67 -19.25
N LEU A 318 -29.69 21.42 -19.60
CA LEU A 318 -30.10 20.74 -20.84
C LEU A 318 -30.52 21.76 -21.92
N GLY A 319 -30.42 23.06 -21.63
CA GLY A 319 -30.89 24.14 -22.48
C GLY A 319 -32.40 24.38 -22.37
N ALA A 320 -32.87 25.46 -23.02
CA ALA A 320 -34.30 25.84 -23.08
C ALA A 320 -35.01 26.04 -21.71
N ASN A 321 -34.25 26.33 -20.64
CA ASN A 321 -34.69 26.34 -19.24
C ASN A 321 -35.09 24.95 -18.69
N THR A 322 -34.61 23.86 -19.27
CA THR A 322 -34.75 22.50 -18.73
C THR A 322 -33.45 22.07 -18.09
N VAL A 323 -33.53 21.44 -16.91
CA VAL A 323 -32.36 20.98 -16.16
C VAL A 323 -32.56 19.56 -15.64
N ALA A 324 -31.47 18.82 -15.45
CA ALA A 324 -31.42 17.63 -14.63
C ALA A 324 -30.54 17.87 -13.40
N PHE A 325 -30.73 17.04 -12.36
CA PHE A 325 -29.94 17.07 -11.14
C PHE A 325 -29.28 15.72 -10.93
N ARG A 326 -27.97 15.73 -10.72
CA ARG A 326 -27.19 14.56 -10.36
C ARG A 326 -26.83 14.61 -8.87
N ALA A 327 -27.12 13.54 -8.15
CA ALA A 327 -26.83 13.39 -6.74
C ALA A 327 -25.38 12.92 -6.50
N SER A 328 -24.93 13.02 -5.26
CA SER A 328 -23.59 12.58 -4.82
C SER A 328 -23.38 11.06 -4.92
N ASN A 329 -24.44 10.26 -5.05
CA ASN A 329 -24.34 8.84 -5.42
C ASN A 329 -24.06 8.61 -6.93
N GLY A 330 -23.90 9.68 -7.71
CA GLY A 330 -23.60 9.64 -9.14
C GLY A 330 -24.80 9.43 -10.07
N LEU A 331 -26.02 9.32 -9.53
CA LEU A 331 -27.26 9.07 -10.27
C LEU A 331 -28.13 10.33 -10.38
N TYR A 332 -29.04 10.35 -11.35
CA TYR A 332 -29.98 11.45 -11.61
C TYR A 332 -31.26 11.33 -10.78
N LEU A 333 -31.85 12.49 -10.47
CA LEU A 333 -33.15 12.59 -9.80
C LEU A 333 -34.30 12.25 -10.76
N SER A 334 -34.82 11.03 -10.66
CA SER A 334 -36.00 10.54 -11.37
C SER A 334 -37.29 10.84 -10.61
N VAL A 335 -38.38 11.10 -11.34
CA VAL A 335 -39.73 11.25 -10.78
C VAL A 335 -40.59 10.04 -11.12
N ALA A 336 -41.11 9.37 -10.09
CA ALA A 336 -42.00 8.22 -10.21
C ALA A 336 -43.45 8.62 -10.54
N ASP A 337 -44.29 7.64 -10.91
CA ASP A 337 -45.66 7.86 -11.37
C ASP A 337 -46.63 8.38 -10.29
N ASP A 338 -46.29 8.19 -9.02
CA ASP A 338 -46.97 8.79 -7.86
C ASP A 338 -46.50 10.23 -7.56
N GLY A 339 -45.40 10.66 -8.18
CA GLY A 339 -44.73 11.93 -7.97
C GLY A 339 -43.59 11.89 -6.94
N THR A 340 -43.24 10.73 -6.37
CA THR A 340 -42.08 10.59 -5.47
C THR A 340 -40.77 10.72 -6.25
N ILE A 341 -39.73 11.30 -5.64
CA ILE A 341 -38.45 11.60 -6.31
C ILE A 341 -37.30 10.76 -5.73
N PHE A 342 -36.54 10.12 -6.62
CA PHE A 342 -35.46 9.18 -6.29
C PHE A 342 -34.17 9.53 -7.04
N ALA A 343 -33.02 9.45 -6.39
CA ALA A 343 -31.69 9.53 -6.99
C ALA A 343 -31.25 8.15 -7.53
N ASN A 344 -31.89 7.66 -8.59
CA ASN A 344 -31.72 6.27 -9.05
C ASN A 344 -31.56 6.07 -10.57
N ALA A 345 -31.64 7.12 -11.39
CA ALA A 345 -31.49 7.00 -12.84
C ALA A 345 -30.03 7.12 -13.30
N SER A 346 -29.58 6.27 -14.22
CA SER A 346 -28.21 6.33 -14.79
C SER A 346 -28.09 7.26 -16.00
N GLU A 347 -29.22 7.56 -16.66
CA GLU A 347 -29.33 8.40 -17.85
C GLU A 347 -30.41 9.48 -17.62
N VAL A 348 -30.61 10.39 -18.58
CA VAL A 348 -31.56 11.51 -18.46
C VAL A 348 -32.64 11.39 -19.54
N ASP A 349 -33.78 10.83 -19.17
CA ASP A 349 -35.00 10.78 -19.98
C ASP A 349 -36.02 11.83 -19.47
N ASP A 350 -37.23 11.85 -20.03
CA ASP A 350 -38.32 12.77 -19.63
C ASP A 350 -38.49 12.88 -18.09
N ARG A 351 -38.33 11.77 -17.34
CA ARG A 351 -38.58 11.71 -15.89
C ARG A 351 -37.53 12.45 -15.05
N GLU A 352 -36.35 12.66 -15.59
CA GLU A 352 -35.21 13.33 -14.93
C GLU A 352 -35.12 14.82 -15.33
N MET A 353 -36.00 15.27 -16.24
CA MET A 353 -36.05 16.64 -16.72
C MET A 353 -37.00 17.52 -15.91
N PHE A 354 -36.50 18.68 -15.49
CA PHE A 354 -37.25 19.68 -14.73
C PHE A 354 -37.27 21.03 -15.48
N GLU A 355 -38.46 21.51 -15.83
CA GLU A 355 -38.69 22.86 -16.36
C GLU A 355 -38.44 23.89 -15.25
N LEU A 356 -37.48 24.78 -15.48
CA LEU A 356 -37.03 25.79 -14.53
C LEU A 356 -37.81 27.10 -14.70
N SER A 357 -38.29 27.63 -13.59
CA SER A 357 -38.81 28.99 -13.49
C SER A 357 -38.05 29.79 -12.44
N ASP A 358 -37.57 30.97 -12.80
CA ASP A 358 -36.97 31.95 -11.88
C ASP A 358 -37.92 33.16 -11.73
N ASN A 359 -37.96 33.80 -10.55
CA ASN A 359 -38.75 35.02 -10.32
C ASN A 359 -37.89 36.22 -9.85
N GLY A 360 -36.57 36.08 -9.83
CA GLY A 360 -35.64 37.05 -9.28
C GLY A 360 -35.48 36.91 -7.76
N GLY A 361 -34.28 37.22 -7.26
CA GLY A 361 -33.99 37.15 -5.82
C GLY A 361 -33.62 35.76 -5.29
N GLY A 362 -33.12 34.86 -6.15
CA GLY A 362 -32.50 33.59 -5.73
C GLY A 362 -33.48 32.44 -5.43
N ARG A 363 -34.76 32.59 -5.79
CA ARG A 363 -35.75 31.52 -5.70
C ARG A 363 -36.09 30.99 -7.10
N LYS A 364 -36.24 29.68 -7.20
CA LYS A 364 -36.69 29.03 -8.43
C LYS A 364 -37.81 28.03 -8.11
N ALA A 365 -38.60 27.69 -9.11
CA ALA A 365 -39.61 26.64 -9.08
C ALA A 365 -39.29 25.64 -10.19
N LEU A 366 -39.31 24.34 -9.85
CA LEU A 366 -39.04 23.23 -10.76
C LEU A 366 -40.34 22.50 -11.07
N LYS A 367 -40.60 22.19 -12.35
CA LYS A 367 -41.75 21.41 -12.81
C LYS A 367 -41.30 20.14 -13.53
N ALA A 368 -41.74 18.99 -13.06
CA ALA A 368 -41.40 17.68 -13.61
C ALA A 368 -42.27 17.30 -14.83
N TYR A 369 -41.90 16.19 -15.49
CA TYR A 369 -42.61 15.58 -16.63
C TYR A 369 -44.12 15.42 -16.43
N ASN A 370 -44.55 15.07 -15.20
CA ASN A 370 -45.95 14.88 -14.82
C ASN A 370 -46.77 16.18 -14.77
N GLY A 371 -46.16 17.32 -15.12
CA GLY A 371 -46.76 18.64 -15.17
C GLY A 371 -46.85 19.36 -13.82
N ARG A 372 -46.34 18.75 -12.74
CA ARG A 372 -46.42 19.28 -11.37
C ARG A 372 -45.12 19.92 -10.92
N TYR A 373 -45.25 20.86 -9.98
CA TYR A 373 -44.13 21.50 -9.32
C TYR A 373 -43.66 20.68 -8.12
N LEU A 374 -42.34 20.68 -7.92
CA LEU A 374 -41.70 20.08 -6.76
C LEU A 374 -42.13 20.79 -5.49
N THR A 375 -42.50 20.01 -4.48
CA THR A 375 -42.87 20.46 -3.14
C THR A 375 -42.35 19.49 -2.10
N VAL A 376 -42.26 19.93 -0.86
CA VAL A 376 -41.98 19.05 0.28
C VAL A 376 -43.31 18.67 0.94
N SER A 377 -43.53 17.39 1.22
CA SER A 377 -44.69 16.89 1.95
C SER A 377 -44.51 17.00 3.47
N ASN A 378 -45.57 16.77 4.24
CA ASN A 378 -45.61 17.03 5.69
C ASN A 378 -44.64 16.16 6.53
N ASP A 379 -44.17 15.07 5.95
CA ASP A 379 -43.15 14.14 6.46
C ASP A 379 -41.71 14.58 6.16
N GLY A 380 -41.52 15.53 5.23
CA GLY A 380 -40.23 16.02 4.75
C GLY A 380 -39.83 15.50 3.37
N THR A 381 -40.55 14.52 2.79
CA THR A 381 -40.21 13.93 1.48
C THR A 381 -40.38 14.93 0.34
N LEU A 382 -39.51 14.89 -0.67
CA LEU A 382 -39.64 15.70 -1.89
C LEU A 382 -40.53 15.00 -2.92
N VAL A 383 -41.58 15.69 -3.37
CA VAL A 383 -42.58 15.15 -4.30
C VAL A 383 -42.98 16.15 -5.39
N ALA A 384 -43.10 15.70 -6.63
CA ALA A 384 -43.65 16.45 -7.76
C ALA A 384 -45.18 16.35 -7.80
N SER A 385 -45.87 17.03 -6.88
CA SER A 385 -47.33 16.93 -6.73
C SER A 385 -48.09 18.26 -6.88
N SER A 386 -47.44 19.41 -6.68
CA SER A 386 -48.10 20.72 -6.66
C SER A 386 -48.61 21.16 -8.04
N THR A 387 -49.80 21.76 -8.10
CA THR A 387 -50.33 22.40 -9.32
C THR A 387 -49.83 23.84 -9.50
N GLY A 388 -49.28 24.48 -8.47
CA GLY A 388 -48.80 25.87 -8.48
C GLY A 388 -47.30 25.98 -8.28
N LYS A 389 -46.67 27.06 -8.78
CA LYS A 389 -45.23 27.31 -8.64
C LYS A 389 -44.82 27.41 -7.17
N ILE A 390 -44.11 26.39 -6.69
CA ILE A 390 -43.48 26.38 -5.37
C ILE A 390 -42.10 27.00 -5.50
N TRP A 391 -41.92 28.15 -4.85
CA TRP A 391 -40.64 28.87 -4.86
C TRP A 391 -39.75 28.34 -3.74
N ILE A 392 -38.67 27.68 -4.13
CA ILE A 392 -37.67 27.09 -3.23
C ILE A 392 -36.41 27.97 -3.25
N TRP A 393 -35.73 28.09 -2.11
CA TRP A 393 -34.48 28.84 -2.02
C TRP A 393 -33.32 27.97 -2.50
N TRP A 394 -32.53 28.50 -3.42
CA TRP A 394 -31.22 27.93 -3.74
C TRP A 394 -30.22 28.51 -2.75
N ALA A 395 -29.54 27.64 -2.02
CA ALA A 395 -28.51 28.08 -1.08
C ALA A 395 -27.24 28.48 -1.84
N LYS A 396 -26.16 28.68 -1.09
CA LYS A 396 -24.82 28.98 -1.59
C LYS A 396 -24.39 27.91 -2.62
N ARG A 397 -23.54 28.29 -3.58
CA ARG A 397 -22.76 27.32 -4.38
C ARG A 397 -21.78 26.57 -3.47
N TYR A 398 -21.56 25.32 -3.80
CA TYR A 398 -20.57 24.43 -3.18
C TYR A 398 -19.78 23.74 -4.27
N PHE A 399 -18.61 23.23 -3.91
CA PHE A 399 -17.81 22.38 -4.77
C PHE A 399 -17.75 21.01 -4.12
N ALA A 400 -17.95 19.97 -4.92
CA ALA A 400 -17.95 18.59 -4.47
C ALA A 400 -17.01 17.80 -5.37
N THR A 401 -15.98 17.24 -4.75
CA THR A 401 -14.88 16.56 -5.43
C THR A 401 -15.27 15.13 -5.78
N SER A 402 -14.73 14.62 -6.90
CA SER A 402 -15.04 13.29 -7.43
C SER A 402 -13.83 12.69 -8.12
N ASP A 403 -13.49 11.43 -7.82
CA ASP A 403 -12.30 10.75 -8.35
C ASP A 403 -12.50 10.26 -9.80
N PHE A 404 -11.45 10.36 -10.61
CA PHE A 404 -11.35 9.93 -12.02
C PHE A 404 -10.02 9.21 -12.29
#